data_AF-A0A0C2HZF2-F1
#
_entry.id   AF-A0A0C2HZF2-F1
#
_cell.length_a   1.000
_cell.length_b   1.000
_cell.length_c   1.000
_cell.angle_alpha   90.00
_cell.angle_beta   90.00
_cell.angle_gamma   90.00
#
_symmetry.space_group_name_H-M   'P 1'
#
loop_
_entity.id
_entity.type
_entity.pdbx_description
1 polymer ?
#
loop_
_entity_poly.entity_id
_entity_poly.type
_entity_poly.pdbx_seq_one_letter_code
_entity_poly.pdbx_strand_id
1 'polypeptide(L)'
;MKNGNLNTYPDLIITKNDDSEIYVEFERTRKPPERFRTKLINLCEWLVVGGKIHWITPIQTLAIWIENQINNIGAYPSQHTYEIWNNKE
;
A
#
# COMPACT_ATOMS: atom_id res chain seq x y z
N MET A 1 -8.88 13.62 16.23
CA MET A 1 -7.82 12.81 16.87
C MET A 1 -6.52 13.60 16.79
N LYS A 2 -5.66 13.52 17.82
CA LYS A 2 -4.49 14.42 17.99
C LYS A 2 -3.48 14.26 16.85
N ASN A 3 -3.06 15.39 16.27
CA ASN A 3 -1.85 15.54 15.44
C ASN A 3 -0.62 15.09 16.23
N GLY A 4 -0.29 13.81 16.13
CA GLY A 4 0.97 13.23 16.58
C GLY A 4 1.93 13.17 15.41
N ASN A 5 2.88 14.11 15.36
CA ASN A 5 4.16 14.02 14.66
C ASN A 5 4.18 13.08 13.42
N LEU A 6 3.73 13.61 12.28
CA LEU A 6 3.60 12.92 10.98
C LEU A 6 4.92 12.50 10.32
N ASN A 7 6.07 12.69 10.99
CA ASN A 7 7.37 12.19 10.54
C ASN A 7 7.60 10.70 10.86
N THR A 8 6.65 10.05 11.53
CA THR A 8 6.74 8.65 11.98
C THR A 8 5.59 7.79 11.45
N TYR A 9 4.91 8.25 10.39
CA TYR A 9 3.89 7.43 9.75
C TYR A 9 4.56 6.51 8.72
N PRO A 10 4.22 5.22 8.70
CA PRO A 10 4.72 4.33 7.66
C PRO A 10 4.32 4.89 6.29
N ASP A 11 5.23 4.82 5.33
CA ASP A 11 5.02 5.32 3.97
C ASP A 11 3.78 4.69 3.29
N LEU A 12 3.36 3.50 3.77
CA LEU A 12 2.20 2.77 3.32
C LEU A 12 1.55 1.93 4.43
N ILE A 13 0.23 2.05 4.55
CA ILE A 13 -0.60 1.15 5.35
C ILE A 13 -1.42 0.28 4.40
N ILE A 14 -1.49 -1.01 4.72
CA ILE A 14 -2.28 -2.01 4.00
C ILE A 14 -3.31 -2.54 4.99
N THR A 15 -4.58 -2.21 4.80
CA THR A 15 -5.67 -2.81 5.56
C THR A 15 -6.29 -3.92 4.72
N LYS A 16 -6.45 -5.08 5.35
CA LYS A 16 -7.19 -6.21 4.79
C LYS A 16 -8.61 -6.24 5.36
N ASN A 17 -9.53 -6.91 4.66
CA ASN A 17 -10.92 -7.07 5.14
C ASN A 17 -11.05 -7.90 6.43
N ASP A 18 -10.02 -8.63 6.86
CA ASP A 18 -9.98 -9.34 8.15
C ASP A 18 -9.49 -8.45 9.31
N ASP A 19 -9.57 -7.13 9.14
CA ASP A 19 -9.09 -6.09 10.08
C ASP A 19 -7.59 -6.14 10.39
N SER A 20 -6.84 -6.99 9.68
CA SER A 20 -5.38 -7.03 9.75
C SER A 20 -4.76 -5.82 9.05
N GLU A 21 -3.89 -5.12 9.76
CA GLU A 21 -3.11 -3.99 9.23
C GLU A 21 -1.65 -4.38 9.04
N ILE A 22 -1.07 -4.00 7.89
CA ILE A 22 0.36 -4.15 7.62
C ILE A 22 0.95 -2.78 7.36
N TYR A 23 1.95 -2.43 8.15
CA TYR A 23 2.70 -1.20 8.01
C TYR A 23 3.95 -1.46 7.17
N VAL A 24 4.16 -0.66 6.12
CA VAL A 24 5.30 -0.78 5.21
C VAL A 24 6.03 0.55 5.17
N GLU A 25 7.25 0.57 5.69
CA GLU A 25 8.21 1.66 5.53
C GLU A 25 9.06 1.39 4.29
N PHE A 26 9.12 2.38 3.38
CA PHE A 26 9.98 2.28 2.21
C PHE A 26 11.35 2.89 2.57
N GLU A 27 12.38 2.05 2.66
CA GLU A 27 13.75 2.55 2.77
C GLU A 27 14.04 3.49 1.59
N ARG A 28 14.36 4.76 1.88
CA ARG A 28 14.67 5.80 0.88
C ARG A 28 15.88 5.44 0.00
N THR A 29 16.57 4.35 0.30
CA THR A 29 17.80 3.87 -0.34
C THR A 29 17.54 2.68 -1.29
N ARG A 30 17.19 3.01 -2.54
CA ARG A 30 17.47 2.28 -3.80
C ARG A 30 17.09 0.79 -4.01
N LYS A 31 16.60 0.03 -3.03
CA LYS A 31 15.98 -1.30 -3.27
C LYS A 31 14.46 -1.45 -2.99
N PRO A 32 13.61 -0.41 -3.10
CA PRO A 32 12.17 -0.56 -2.85
C PRO A 32 11.35 -1.41 -3.85
N PRO A 33 11.68 -1.60 -5.15
CA PRO A 33 10.73 -2.22 -6.09
C PRO A 33 10.54 -3.73 -5.89
N GLU A 34 11.62 -4.47 -5.65
CA GLU A 34 11.61 -5.94 -5.73
C GLU A 34 10.98 -6.57 -4.47
N ARG A 35 11.30 -6.03 -3.29
CA ARG A 35 10.67 -6.42 -2.03
C ARG A 35 9.18 -6.14 -2.04
N PHE A 36 8.75 -5.00 -2.58
CA PHE A 36 7.34 -4.65 -2.70
C PHE A 36 6.60 -5.56 -3.67
N ARG A 37 7.19 -5.82 -4.86
CA ARG A 37 6.63 -6.78 -5.82
C ARG A 37 6.46 -8.16 -5.21
N THR A 38 7.45 -8.65 -4.46
CA THR A 38 7.35 -9.95 -3.78
C THR A 38 6.22 -9.96 -2.75
N LYS A 39 6.06 -8.88 -1.96
CA LYS A 39 4.92 -8.73 -1.04
C LYS A 39 3.58 -8.72 -1.78
N LEU A 40 3.47 -8.00 -2.90
CA LEU A 40 2.27 -8.00 -3.75
C LEU A 40 1.95 -9.39 -4.30
N ILE A 41 2.96 -10.12 -4.79
CA ILE A 41 2.80 -11.48 -5.31
C ILE A 41 2.30 -12.42 -4.18
N ASN A 42 2.86 -12.30 -2.98
CA ASN A 42 2.39 -13.10 -1.83
C ASN A 42 0.96 -12.75 -1.42
N LEU A 43 0.48 -11.55 -1.72
CA LEU A 43 -0.91 -11.15 -1.49
C LEU A 43 -1.86 -11.68 -2.57
N CYS A 44 -1.37 -12.13 -3.74
CA CYS A 44 -2.23 -12.67 -4.80
C CYS A 44 -3.05 -13.87 -4.34
N GLU A 45 -2.49 -14.78 -3.53
CA GLU A 45 -3.24 -15.92 -2.99
C GLU A 45 -4.44 -15.48 -2.14
N TRP A 46 -4.29 -14.36 -1.41
CA TRP A 46 -5.37 -13.76 -0.63
C TRP A 46 -6.43 -13.09 -1.50
N LEU A 47 -6.01 -12.43 -2.59
CA LEU A 47 -6.92 -11.79 -3.53
C LEU A 47 -7.76 -12.83 -4.29
N VAL A 48 -7.17 -13.98 -4.66
CA VAL A 48 -7.86 -15.11 -5.32
C VAL A 48 -9.09 -15.58 -4.55
N VAL A 49 -9.02 -15.62 -3.21
CA VAL A 49 -10.13 -16.05 -2.35
C VAL A 49 -11.14 -14.94 -2.03
N GLY A 50 -11.07 -13.80 -2.73
CA GLY A 50 -11.99 -12.67 -2.55
C GLY A 50 -11.51 -11.62 -1.54
N GLY A 51 -10.25 -11.69 -1.09
CA GLY A 51 -9.65 -10.66 -0.25
C GLY A 51 -9.69 -9.29 -0.93
N LYS A 52 -9.82 -8.22 -0.14
CA LYS A 52 -9.60 -6.86 -0.63
C LYS A 52 -8.51 -6.21 0.18
N ILE A 53 -7.82 -5.30 -0.48
CA ILE A 53 -6.72 -4.55 0.09
C ILE A 53 -7.01 -3.08 -0.07
N HIS A 54 -6.90 -2.35 1.03
CA HIS A 54 -7.01 -0.92 1.03
C HIS A 54 -5.66 -0.30 1.40
N TRP A 55 -5.18 0.58 0.51
CA TRP A 55 -3.85 1.18 0.57
C TRP A 55 -3.98 2.63 1.03
N ILE A 56 -3.32 2.97 2.14
CA ILE A 56 -3.30 4.35 2.66
C ILE A 56 -1.88 4.88 2.57
N THR A 57 -1.68 6.00 1.88
CA THR A 57 -0.37 6.65 1.80
C THR A 57 -0.49 8.17 1.77
N PRO A 58 0.41 8.92 2.43
CA PRO A 58 0.43 10.37 2.33
C PRO A 58 1.09 10.89 1.03
N ILE A 59 1.67 10.00 0.21
CA ILE A 59 2.49 10.37 -0.94
C ILE A 59 1.76 9.99 -2.24
N GLN A 60 1.25 10.99 -2.97
CA GLN A 60 0.53 10.76 -4.23
C GLN A 60 1.36 10.03 -5.29
N THR A 61 2.66 10.34 -5.42
CA THR A 61 3.55 9.66 -6.37
C THR A 61 3.74 8.18 -6.02
N LEU A 62 3.72 7.83 -4.73
CA LEU A 62 3.78 6.44 -4.27
C LEU A 62 2.47 5.71 -4.59
N ALA A 63 1.32 6.34 -4.36
CA ALA A 63 0.02 5.77 -4.74
C ALA A 63 -0.05 5.42 -6.23
N ILE A 64 0.32 6.37 -7.10
CA ILE A 64 0.38 6.16 -8.56
C ILE A 64 1.37 5.04 -8.92
N TRP A 65 2.52 4.98 -8.26
CA TRP A 65 3.50 3.94 -8.52
C TRP A 65 2.97 2.54 -8.14
N ILE A 66 2.30 2.40 -6.98
CA ILE A 66 1.70 1.14 -6.52
C ILE A 66 0.60 0.67 -7.47
N GLU A 67 -0.31 1.58 -7.87
CA GLU A 67 -1.36 1.29 -8.84
C GLU A 67 -0.78 0.74 -10.15
N ASN A 68 0.26 1.39 -10.68
CA ASN A 68 0.97 0.90 -11.86
C ASN A 68 1.59 -0.49 -11.65
N GLN A 69 2.14 -0.79 -10.47
CA GLN A 69 2.68 -2.13 -10.19
C GLN A 69 1.58 -3.19 -10.21
N ILE A 70 0.44 -2.93 -9.56
CA ILE A 70 -0.70 -3.85 -9.48
C ILE A 70 -1.26 -4.14 -10.88
N ASN A 71 -1.43 -3.10 -11.70
CA ASN A 71 -1.87 -3.24 -13.09
C ASN A 71 -0.87 -4.04 -13.94
N ASN A 72 0.43 -3.82 -13.75
CA ASN A 72 1.47 -4.50 -14.53
C ASN A 72 1.54 -6.01 -14.22
N ILE A 73 1.44 -6.40 -12.95
CA ILE A 73 1.54 -7.82 -12.54
C ILE A 73 0.20 -8.56 -12.58
N GLY A 74 -0.90 -7.87 -12.87
CA GLY A 74 -2.24 -8.46 -12.92
C GLY A 74 -2.75 -8.95 -11.56
N ALA A 75 -2.35 -8.29 -10.47
CA ALA A 75 -2.76 -8.65 -9.10
C ALA A 75 -4.18 -8.15 -8.79
N TYR A 76 -5.19 -8.64 -9.51
CA TYR A 76 -6.60 -8.33 -9.27
C TYR A 76 -6.92 -6.85 -8.99
N PRO A 77 -6.68 -5.93 -9.95
CA PRO A 77 -6.79 -4.49 -9.72
C PRO A 77 -8.11 -4.02 -9.10
N SER A 78 -9.22 -4.69 -9.43
CA SER A 78 -10.56 -4.38 -8.91
C SER A 78 -10.75 -4.66 -7.41
N GLN A 79 -9.83 -5.40 -6.79
CA GLN A 79 -9.85 -5.73 -5.35
C GLN A 79 -8.97 -4.81 -4.52
N HIS A 80 -8.32 -3.83 -5.16
CA HIS A 80 -7.51 -2.81 -4.52
C HIS A 80 -8.25 -1.48 -4.47
N THR A 81 -8.20 -0.82 -3.31
CA THR A 81 -8.70 0.54 -3.13
C THR A 81 -7.61 1.41 -2.52
N TYR A 82 -7.68 2.72 -2.75
CA TYR A 82 -6.62 3.65 -2.38
C TYR A 82 -7.18 4.85 -1.64
N GLU A 83 -6.47 5.29 -0.62
CA GLU A 83 -6.74 6.51 0.13
C GLU A 83 -5.45 7.32 0.26
N ILE A 84 -5.51 8.59 -0.14
CA ILE A 84 -4.36 9.51 -0.05
C ILE A 84 -4.60 10.46 1.11
N TRP A 85 -3.82 10.30 2.18
CA TRP A 85 -3.84 11.23 3.31
C TRP A 85 -2.94 12.44 2.99
N ASN A 86 -3.52 13.43 2.33
CA ASN A 86 -2.85 14.71 2.15
C ASN A 86 -2.80 15.46 3.48
N ASN A 87 -1.65 15.46 4.15
CA ASN A 87 -1.37 16.32 5.31
C ASN A 87 -1.14 17.79 4.93
N LYS A 88 -1.66 18.26 3.78
CA LYS A 88 -1.60 19.68 3.44
C LYS A 88 -2.73 20.40 4.17
N GLU A 89 -2.48 20.69 5.44
CA GLU A 89 -2.92 21.95 6.06
C GLU A 89 -1.80 22.98 5.93
#